data_AF-A0A972UI21-F1
#
_entry.id   AF-A0A972UI21-F1
#
_cell.length_a   1.000
_cell.length_b   1.000
_cell.length_c   1.000
_cell.angle_alpha   90.00
_cell.angle_beta   90.00
_cell.angle_gamma   90.00
#
_symmetry.space_group_name_H-M   'P 1'
#
loop_
_entity.id
_entity.type
_entity.pdbx_description
1 polymer ?
#
loop_
_entity_poly.entity_id
_entity_poly.type
_entity_poly.pdbx_seq_one_letter_code
_entity_poly.pdbx_strand_id
1 'polypeptide(L)'
;MRDKPSGQELLDLARRAKAGDGTIAVPGDQRYKDLMIARAEAIAVRQIETGDAPERAEKESLSEILGHDGSLPDLNAQLAAAIREGRYDPGTPGHDAALKHVRDTARERLKESNSKALAPE
;
A
#
# COMPACT_ATOMS: atom_id res chain seq x y z
N MET A 1 2.20 2.40 5.09
CA MET A 1 1.63 1.02 5.16
C MET A 1 1.48 0.35 3.78
N ARG A 2 2.40 0.54 2.83
CA ARG A 2 2.25 0.00 1.46
C ARG A 2 2.29 -1.53 1.43
N ASP A 3 1.48 -2.11 0.55
CA ASP A 3 1.51 -3.54 0.26
C ASP A 3 2.86 -3.92 -0.37
N LYS A 4 3.41 -5.05 0.10
CA LYS A 4 4.57 -5.68 -0.53
C LYS A 4 4.12 -6.94 -1.29
N PRO A 5 4.76 -7.27 -2.42
CA PRO A 5 5.83 -6.53 -3.10
C PRO A 5 5.34 -5.21 -3.71
N SER A 6 6.24 -4.22 -3.78
CA SER A 6 6.01 -2.95 -4.49
C SER A 6 5.81 -3.18 -5.99
N GLY A 7 5.28 -2.19 -6.69
CA GLY A 7 5.05 -2.21 -8.14
C GLY A 7 6.32 -2.43 -8.93
N GLN A 8 7.45 -1.86 -8.50
CA GLN A 8 8.75 -2.12 -9.10
C GLN A 8 9.16 -3.58 -8.91
N GLU A 9 9.02 -4.12 -7.68
CA GLU A 9 9.31 -5.53 -7.39
C GLU A 9 8.36 -6.48 -8.15
N LEU A 10 7.10 -6.09 -8.34
CA LEU A 10 6.10 -6.80 -9.15
C LEU A 10 6.49 -6.81 -10.64
N LEU A 11 6.97 -5.69 -11.17
CA LEU A 11 7.43 -5.58 -12.55
C LEU A 11 8.68 -6.45 -12.79
N ASP A 12 9.61 -6.44 -11.84
CA ASP A 12 10.82 -7.28 -11.93
C ASP A 12 10.49 -8.76 -11.76
N LEU A 13 9.50 -9.11 -10.94
CA LEU A 13 8.96 -10.47 -10.85
C LEU A 13 8.30 -10.89 -12.18
N ALA A 14 7.49 -10.01 -12.78
CA ALA A 14 6.82 -10.26 -14.06
C ALA A 14 7.83 -10.47 -15.20
N ARG A 15 8.90 -9.67 -15.26
CA ARG A 15 9.99 -9.81 -16.24
C ARG A 15 10.70 -11.16 -16.10
N ARG A 16 11.06 -11.55 -14.89
CA ARG A 16 11.72 -12.85 -14.62
C ARG A 16 10.81 -14.02 -14.96
N ALA A 17 9.52 -13.94 -14.64
CA ALA A 17 8.54 -14.96 -15.00
C ALA A 17 8.41 -15.12 -16.53
N LYS A 18 8.36 -14.00 -17.28
CA LYS A 18 8.39 -14.01 -18.76
C LYS A 18 9.68 -14.61 -19.33
N ALA A 19 10.81 -14.39 -18.66
CA ALA A 19 12.11 -14.94 -19.06
C ALA A 19 12.28 -16.44 -18.73
N GLY A 20 11.28 -17.09 -18.12
CA GLY A 20 11.33 -18.50 -17.79
C GLY A 20 12.14 -18.83 -16.53
N ASP A 21 12.25 -17.88 -15.59
CA ASP A 21 12.89 -18.12 -14.30
C ASP A 21 12.17 -19.24 -13.51
N GLY A 22 12.81 -20.41 -13.46
CA GLY A 22 12.29 -21.62 -12.81
C GLY A 22 12.19 -21.51 -11.28
N THR A 23 12.72 -20.45 -10.67
CA THR A 23 12.55 -20.20 -9.23
C THR A 23 11.18 -19.59 -8.90
N ILE A 24 10.48 -19.07 -9.90
CA ILE A 24 9.15 -18.47 -9.72
C ILE A 24 8.10 -19.55 -9.97
N ALA A 25 7.47 -20.02 -8.89
CA ALA A 25 6.35 -20.95 -8.98
C ALA A 25 5.11 -20.22 -9.54
N VAL A 26 4.81 -20.44 -10.81
CA VAL A 26 3.60 -19.92 -11.46
C VAL A 26 2.67 -21.10 -11.81
N PRO A 27 1.34 -20.98 -11.61
CA PRO A 27 0.42 -22.07 -11.94
C PRO A 27 0.58 -22.54 -13.39
N GLY A 28 0.46 -23.85 -13.63
CA GLY A 28 0.71 -24.46 -14.93
C GLY A 28 -0.22 -23.98 -16.06
N ASP A 29 -1.35 -23.36 -15.73
CA ASP A 29 -2.27 -22.75 -16.70
C ASP A 29 -1.70 -21.43 -17.25
N GLN A 30 -1.32 -21.45 -18.52
CA GLN A 30 -0.77 -20.28 -19.23
C GLN A 30 -1.69 -19.06 -19.18
N ARG A 31 -3.01 -19.25 -19.26
CA ARG A 31 -3.98 -18.14 -19.19
C ARG A 31 -3.95 -17.48 -17.81
N TYR A 32 -3.80 -18.27 -16.75
CA TYR A 32 -3.66 -17.75 -15.39
C TYR A 32 -2.34 -16.99 -15.22
N LYS A 33 -1.24 -17.48 -15.79
CA LYS A 33 0.06 -16.77 -15.79
C LYS A 33 -0.05 -15.40 -16.46
N ASP A 34 -0.64 -15.34 -17.65
CA ASP A 34 -0.76 -14.10 -18.42
C ASP A 34 -1.61 -13.05 -17.66
N LEU A 35 -2.70 -13.49 -17.01
CA LEU A 35 -3.54 -12.61 -16.18
C LEU A 35 -2.80 -12.09 -14.95
N MET A 36 -1.98 -12.92 -14.29
CA MET A 36 -1.20 -12.51 -13.12
C MET A 36 -0.14 -11.48 -13.47
N ILE A 37 0.56 -11.70 -14.59
CA ILE A 37 1.54 -10.77 -15.15
C ILE A 37 0.88 -9.44 -15.51
N ALA A 38 -0.23 -9.46 -16.25
CA ALA A 38 -0.93 -8.25 -16.64
C ALA A 38 -1.44 -7.44 -15.44
N ARG A 39 -1.88 -8.12 -14.37
CA ARG A 39 -2.27 -7.46 -13.12
C ARG A 39 -1.07 -6.81 -12.41
N ALA A 40 0.05 -7.51 -12.33
CA ALA A 40 1.28 -6.99 -11.74
C ALA A 40 1.77 -5.73 -12.48
N GLU A 41 1.78 -5.77 -13.82
CA GLU A 41 2.15 -4.62 -14.66
C GLU A 41 1.18 -3.44 -14.47
N ALA A 42 -0.13 -3.70 -14.40
CA ALA A 42 -1.12 -2.64 -14.17
C ALA A 42 -0.97 -1.97 -12.79
N ILE A 43 -0.59 -2.73 -11.75
CA ILE A 43 -0.28 -2.17 -10.42
C ILE A 43 0.99 -1.31 -10.49
N ALA A 44 2.03 -1.81 -11.16
CA ALA A 44 3.30 -1.09 -11.31
C ALA A 44 3.13 0.25 -12.02
N VAL A 45 2.38 0.28 -13.12
CA VAL A 45 2.09 1.52 -13.87
C VAL A 45 1.40 2.55 -12.98
N ARG A 46 0.35 2.16 -12.25
CA ARG A 46 -0.37 3.08 -11.36
C ARG A 46 0.52 3.65 -10.26
N GLN A 47 1.42 2.85 -9.70
CA GLN A 47 2.37 3.33 -8.69
C GLN A 47 3.42 4.28 -9.28
N ILE A 48 3.90 4.03 -10.50
CA ILE A 48 4.81 4.94 -11.21
C ILE A 48 4.12 6.28 -11.53
N GLU A 49 2.88 6.25 -12.02
CA GLU A 49 2.10 7.45 -12.33
C GLU A 49 1.83 8.29 -11.08
N THR A 50 1.61 7.63 -9.94
CA THR A 50 1.30 8.27 -8.66
C THR A 50 2.56 8.82 -7.97
N GLY A 51 3.71 8.17 -8.16
CA GLY A 51 5.00 8.55 -7.59
C GLY A 51 5.03 8.58 -6.06
N ASP A 52 5.86 9.47 -5.50
CA ASP A 52 6.12 9.58 -4.06
C ASP A 52 5.14 10.53 -3.34
N ALA A 53 4.18 11.13 -4.07
CA ALA A 53 3.23 12.07 -3.49
C ALA A 53 2.40 11.46 -2.33
N PRO A 54 1.87 10.23 -2.44
CA PRO A 54 1.13 9.60 -1.34
C PRO A 54 2.01 9.32 -0.12
N GLU A 55 3.27 8.91 -0.31
CA GLU A 55 4.18 8.62 0.81
C GLU A 55 4.56 9.88 1.58
N ARG A 56 4.73 11.00 0.87
CA ARG A 56 4.95 12.30 1.53
C ARG A 56 3.72 12.74 2.31
N ALA A 57 2.53 12.62 1.72
CA ALA A 57 1.27 12.96 2.39
C ALA A 57 0.99 12.04 3.60
N GLU A 58 1.27 10.74 3.49
CA GLU A 58 1.14 9.78 4.60
C GLU A 58 2.11 10.14 5.72
N LYS A 59 3.36 10.46 5.38
CA LYS A 59 4.37 10.87 6.36
C LYS A 59 3.96 12.15 7.09
N GLU A 60 3.54 13.18 6.35
CA GLU A 60 3.10 14.47 6.92
C GLU A 60 1.93 14.26 7.89
N SER A 61 0.90 13.53 7.45
CA SER A 61 -0.26 13.20 8.29
C SER A 61 0.12 12.41 9.54
N LEU A 62 1.07 11.47 9.46
CA LEU A 62 1.55 10.72 10.61
C LEU A 62 2.36 11.59 11.56
N SER A 63 3.23 12.45 11.04
CA SER A 63 4.01 13.39 11.85
C SER A 63 3.09 14.30 12.66
N GLU A 64 1.99 14.77 12.07
CA GLU A 64 0.97 15.57 12.76
C GLU A 64 0.25 14.78 13.87
N ILE A 65 -0.15 13.53 13.59
CA ILE A 65 -0.89 12.69 14.55
C ILE A 65 -0.02 12.28 15.74
N LEU A 66 1.26 12.01 15.50
CA LEU A 66 2.22 11.55 16.51
C LEU A 66 2.96 12.71 17.19
N GLY A 67 2.91 13.91 16.61
CA GLY A 67 3.54 15.12 17.14
C GLY A 67 5.06 15.19 16.94
N HIS A 68 5.62 14.37 16.04
CA HIS A 68 7.05 14.39 15.72
C HIS A 68 7.32 13.81 14.33
N ASP A 69 8.48 14.16 13.76
CA ASP A 69 8.95 13.59 12.50
C ASP A 69 9.63 12.23 12.70
N GLY A 70 9.71 11.46 11.61
CA GLY A 70 10.37 10.17 11.57
C GLY A 70 10.43 9.57 10.17
N SER A 71 10.93 8.33 10.09
CA SER A 71 10.78 7.54 8.87
C SER A 71 9.33 7.06 8.76
N LEU A 72 8.80 6.94 7.53
CA LEU A 72 7.44 6.47 7.32
C LEU A 72 7.17 5.07 7.92
N PRO A 73 8.11 4.09 7.85
CA PRO A 73 7.95 2.81 8.55
C PRO A 73 7.87 2.94 10.07
N ASP A 74 8.71 3.78 10.69
CA ASP A 74 8.74 3.94 12.13
C ASP A 74 7.45 4.62 12.63
N LEU A 75 7.02 5.69 11.95
CA LEU A 75 5.78 6.39 12.27
C LEU A 75 4.58 5.45 12.17
N ASN A 76 4.52 4.61 11.13
CA ASN A 76 3.47 3.61 10.99
C ASN A 76 3.48 2.57 12.11
N ALA A 77 4.66 2.07 12.49
CA ALA A 77 4.80 1.12 13.60
C ALA A 77 4.34 1.75 14.93
N GLN A 78 4.68 3.01 15.16
CA GLN A 78 4.27 3.76 16.34
C GLN A 78 2.76 4.01 16.38
N LEU A 79 2.15 4.43 15.27
CA LEU A 79 0.69 4.58 15.18
C LEU A 79 -0.01 3.24 15.47
N ALA A 80 0.47 2.14 14.89
CA ALA A 80 -0.10 0.81 15.13
C ALA A 80 0.06 0.34 16.58
N ALA A 81 1.15 0.70 17.27
CA ALA A 81 1.30 0.45 18.70
C ALA A 81 0.32 1.31 19.52
N ALA A 82 0.23 2.60 19.21
CA ALA A 82 -0.67 3.54 19.88
C ALA A 82 -2.15 3.14 19.80
N ILE A 83 -2.60 2.69 18.63
CA ILE A 83 -3.95 2.17 18.43
C ILE A 83 -4.18 0.92 19.29
N ARG A 84 -3.23 -0.02 19.32
CA ARG A 84 -3.34 -1.24 20.14
C ARG A 84 -3.35 -0.97 21.65
N GLU A 85 -2.72 0.13 22.07
CA GLU A 85 -2.71 0.61 23.45
C GLU A 85 -3.99 1.37 23.85
N GLY A 86 -4.91 1.61 22.90
CA GLY A 86 -6.15 2.37 23.15
C GLY A 86 -5.97 3.89 23.17
N ARG A 87 -4.80 4.41 22.76
CA ARG A 87 -4.55 5.88 22.74
C ARG A 87 -5.48 6.65 21.81
N TYR A 88 -6.05 5.96 20.81
CA TYR A 88 -7.00 6.51 19.85
C TYR A 88 -8.37 5.82 19.91
N ASP A 89 -8.78 5.30 21.08
CA ASP A 89 -10.12 4.74 21.28
C ASP A 89 -11.22 5.81 21.16
N PRO A 90 -12.49 5.43 20.91
CA PRO A 90 -13.57 6.39 20.80
C PRO A 90 -13.66 7.32 22.01
N GLY A 91 -13.62 8.63 21.76
CA GLY A 91 -13.67 9.65 22.81
C GLY A 91 -12.30 10.14 23.32
N THR A 92 -11.18 9.57 22.86
CA THR A 92 -9.85 10.12 23.16
C THR A 92 -9.48 11.27 22.21
N PRO A 93 -8.64 12.22 22.64
CA PRO A 93 -8.08 13.22 21.74
C PRO A 93 -7.34 12.56 20.57
N GLY A 94 -7.61 13.02 19.35
CA GLY A 94 -6.97 12.50 18.15
C GLY A 94 -7.61 11.23 17.56
N HIS A 95 -8.69 10.68 18.15
CA HIS A 95 -9.44 9.55 17.59
C HIS A 95 -9.84 9.80 16.12
N ASP A 96 -10.48 10.94 15.85
CA ASP A 96 -10.95 11.28 14.50
C ASP A 96 -9.81 11.43 13.49
N ALA A 97 -8.68 12.00 13.92
CA ALA A 97 -7.51 12.18 13.07
C ALA A 97 -6.87 10.82 12.72
N ALA A 98 -6.70 9.94 13.71
CA ALA A 98 -6.19 8.59 13.50
C ALA A 98 -7.14 7.75 12.62
N LEU A 99 -8.45 7.83 12.87
CA LEU A 99 -9.46 7.14 12.07
C LEU A 99 -9.46 7.62 10.62
N LYS A 100 -9.41 8.94 10.41
CA LYS A 100 -9.32 9.55 9.07
C LYS A 100 -8.06 9.06 8.37
N HIS A 101 -6.90 9.12 9.02
CA HIS A 101 -5.64 8.67 8.46
C HIS A 101 -5.69 7.21 8.02
N VAL A 102 -6.10 6.29 8.91
CA VAL A 102 -6.18 4.86 8.57
C VAL A 102 -7.13 4.62 7.40
N ARG A 103 -8.26 5.34 7.36
CA ARG A 103 -9.24 5.24 6.26
C ARG A 103 -8.67 5.73 4.94
N ASP A 104 -8.03 6.90 4.93
CA ASP A 104 -7.48 7.51 3.72
C ASP A 104 -6.34 6.64 3.14
N THR A 105 -5.41 6.20 3.99
CA THR A 105 -4.30 5.33 3.60
C THR A 105 -4.79 3.98 3.06
N ALA A 106 -5.87 3.42 3.63
CA ALA A 106 -6.50 2.21 3.11
C ALA A 106 -7.15 2.42 1.74
N ARG A 107 -7.80 3.56 1.50
CA ARG A 107 -8.41 3.88 0.19
C ARG A 107 -7.35 4.08 -0.89
N GLU A 108 -6.27 4.78 -0.60
CA GLU A 108 -5.17 4.96 -1.56
C GLU A 108 -4.55 3.62 -1.96
N ARG A 109 -4.30 2.72 -1.00
CA ARG A 109 -3.84 1.34 -1.30
C ARG A 109 -4.82 0.57 -2.19
N LEU A 110 -6.12 0.73 -1.96
CA LEU A 110 -7.14 0.09 -2.80
C LEU A 110 -7.17 0.67 -4.22
N LYS A 111 -6.94 1.98 -4.40
CA LYS A 111 -6.84 2.59 -5.75
C LYS A 111 -5.72 1.94 -6.57
N GLU A 112 -4.58 1.67 -5.94
CA GLU A 112 -3.42 1.05 -6.61
C GLU A 112 -3.65 -0.44 -6.90
N SER A 113 -4.06 -1.20 -5.89
CA SER A 113 -4.12 -2.67 -5.92
C SER A 113 -5.41 -3.24 -6.51
N ASN A 114 -6.55 -2.60 -6.26
CA ASN A 114 -7.86 -3.07 -6.69
C ASN A 114 -8.88 -1.93 -6.78
N SER A 115 -8.69 -1.03 -7.75
CA SER A 115 -9.55 0.14 -7.94
C SER A 115 -11.04 -0.19 -8.08
N LYS A 116 -11.38 -1.39 -8.57
CA LYS A 116 -12.77 -1.87 -8.71
C LYS A 116 -13.49 -2.11 -7.38
N ALA A 117 -12.76 -2.28 -6.28
CA ALA A 117 -13.33 -2.42 -4.94
C ALA A 117 -13.81 -1.08 -4.36
N LEU A 118 -13.36 0.03 -4.94
CA LEU A 118 -13.87 1.36 -4.62
C LEU A 118 -15.13 1.55 -5.48
N ALA A 119 -16.23 1.98 -4.86
CA ALA A 119 -17.44 2.31 -5.59
C ALA A 119 -17.12 3.31 -6.71
N PRO A 120 -17.73 3.20 -7.91
CA PRO A 120 -17.61 4.25 -8.90
C PRO A 120 -18.14 5.55 -8.29
N GLU A 121 -17.36 6.62 -8.42
CA GLU A 121 -17.80 7.98 -8.07
C GLU A 121 -18.98 8.42 -8.95
#